data_AF-A0A349K7W9-F1
#
_entry.id   AF-A0A349K7W9-F1
#
_cell.length_a   1.000
_cell.length_b   1.000
_cell.length_c   1.000
_cell.angle_alpha   90.00
_cell.angle_beta   90.00
_cell.angle_gamma   90.00
#
_symmetry.space_group_name_H-M   'P 1'
#
loop_
_entity.id
_entity.type
_entity.pdbx_description
1 polymer ?
#
loop_
_entity_poly.entity_id
_entity_poly.type
_entity_poly.pdbx_seq_one_letter_code
_entity_poly.pdbx_strand_id
1 'polypeptide(L)'
;MSTQNSKNRPTPTQARAARRERRQNRRKFTRVFIGLAIGGVALLLILGLILPMLGNLGGSSDKTPNGPGKQIESDGRDHIEEGSEHPPYRTVPAASGWHYPQPLAPVSWGIHTEYIPEEKRIHNL
;
A
#
# COMPACT_ATOMS: atom_id res chain seq x y z
N MET A 1 9.21 74.84 -20.64
CA MET A 1 8.82 73.56 -21.26
C MET A 1 10.07 72.69 -21.42
N SER A 2 10.22 71.63 -20.62
CA SER A 2 11.41 70.77 -20.63
C SER A 2 11.29 69.69 -21.72
N THR A 3 12.32 69.56 -22.55
CA THR A 3 12.41 68.64 -23.67
C THR A 3 12.77 67.23 -23.17
N GLN A 4 11.85 66.28 -23.32
CA GLN A 4 12.05 64.87 -22.95
C GLN A 4 13.09 64.21 -23.88
N ASN A 5 14.17 63.73 -23.24
CA ASN A 5 15.39 63.17 -23.81
C ASN A 5 15.12 61.81 -24.53
N SER A 6 15.42 61.71 -25.83
CA SER A 6 15.14 60.53 -26.66
C SER A 6 16.18 59.38 -26.57
N LYS A 7 17.07 59.43 -25.57
CA LYS A 7 18.32 58.62 -25.55
C LYS A 7 18.17 57.12 -25.30
N ASN A 8 16.97 56.60 -25.01
CA ASN A 8 16.76 55.21 -24.58
C ASN A 8 15.72 54.43 -25.42
N ARG A 9 15.66 54.64 -26.74
CA ARG A 9 14.83 53.78 -27.61
C ARG A 9 15.68 52.58 -28.08
N PRO A 10 15.31 51.34 -27.70
CA PRO A 10 16.05 50.16 -28.12
C PRO A 10 16.04 50.06 -29.65
N THR A 11 17.18 49.69 -30.23
CA THR A 11 17.31 49.59 -31.68
C THR A 11 16.35 48.51 -32.22
N PRO A 12 15.91 48.59 -33.49
CA PRO A 12 14.99 47.60 -34.07
C PRO A 12 15.49 46.16 -33.91
N THR A 13 16.80 45.97 -33.92
CA THR A 13 17.50 44.70 -33.70
C THR A 13 17.44 44.24 -32.23
N GLN A 14 17.63 45.16 -31.27
CA GLN A 14 17.47 44.89 -29.84
C GLN A 14 16.01 44.56 -29.47
N ALA A 15 15.05 45.26 -30.07
CA ALA A 15 13.62 44.96 -29.86
C ALA A 15 13.24 43.56 -30.38
N ARG A 16 13.85 43.10 -31.48
CA ARG A 16 13.66 41.74 -32.02
C ARG A 16 14.38 40.68 -31.16
N ALA A 17 15.59 40.96 -30.67
CA ALA A 17 16.31 40.08 -29.77
C ALA A 17 15.56 39.90 -28.43
N ALA A 18 15.06 40.98 -27.83
CA ALA A 18 14.26 40.95 -26.60
C ALA A 18 12.96 40.14 -26.75
N ARG A 19 12.32 40.15 -27.94
CA ARG A 19 11.15 39.29 -28.22
C ARG A 19 11.50 37.80 -28.27
N ARG A 20 12.66 37.45 -28.85
CA ARG A 20 13.15 36.05 -28.90
C ARG A 20 13.53 35.54 -27.51
N GLU A 21 14.20 36.39 -26.73
CA GLU A 21 14.62 36.09 -25.36
C GLU A 21 13.41 35.87 -24.43
N ARG A 22 12.39 36.73 -24.50
CA ARG A 22 11.14 36.54 -23.75
C ARG A 22 10.44 35.22 -24.08
N ARG A 23 10.43 34.82 -25.36
CA ARG A 23 9.83 33.54 -25.79
C ARG A 23 10.66 32.34 -25.32
N GLN A 24 11.99 32.44 -25.32
CA GLN A 24 12.87 31.38 -24.82
C GLN A 24 12.80 31.25 -23.29
N ASN A 25 12.80 32.34 -22.54
CA ASN A 25 12.74 32.31 -21.08
C ASN A 25 11.42 31.74 -20.56
N ARG A 26 10.29 32.07 -21.22
CA ARG A 26 8.99 31.46 -20.90
C ARG A 26 9.01 29.94 -21.08
N ARG A 27 9.62 29.44 -22.16
CA ARG A 27 9.72 27.99 -22.45
C ARG A 27 10.63 27.26 -21.46
N LYS A 28 11.72 27.88 -21.03
CA LYS A 28 12.62 27.33 -20.02
C LYS A 28 11.91 27.22 -18.68
N PHE A 29 11.23 28.29 -18.26
CA PHE A 29 10.49 28.32 -17.00
C PHE A 29 9.37 27.27 -16.99
N THR A 30 8.54 27.18 -18.03
CA THR A 30 7.49 26.16 -18.11
C THR A 30 8.02 24.74 -18.03
N ARG A 31 9.18 24.44 -18.64
CA ARG A 31 9.78 23.09 -18.58
C ARG A 31 10.28 22.74 -17.18
N VAL A 32 10.89 23.70 -16.48
CA VAL A 32 11.35 23.49 -15.09
C VAL A 32 10.17 23.27 -14.15
N PHE A 33 9.10 24.06 -14.28
CA PHE A 33 7.90 23.88 -13.45
C PHE A 33 7.20 22.54 -13.71
N ILE A 34 7.11 22.11 -14.97
CA ILE A 34 6.57 20.79 -15.32
C ILE A 34 7.45 19.68 -14.72
N GLY A 35 8.78 19.80 -14.83
CA GLY A 35 9.71 18.82 -14.25
C GLY A 35 9.59 18.72 -12.73
N LEU A 36 9.48 19.86 -12.03
CA LEU A 36 9.26 19.88 -10.57
C LEU A 36 7.91 19.30 -10.19
N ALA A 37 6.84 19.58 -10.94
CA ALA A 37 5.52 19.01 -10.68
C ALA A 37 5.52 17.48 -10.85
N ILE A 38 6.10 16.97 -11.94
CA ILE A 38 6.21 15.53 -12.19
C ILE A 38 7.08 14.87 -11.11
N GLY A 39 8.23 15.47 -10.78
CA GLY A 39 9.12 14.96 -9.74
C GLY A 39 8.46 14.94 -8.36
N GLY A 40 7.68 15.97 -8.02
CA GLY A 40 6.92 16.04 -6.78
C GLY A 40 5.84 14.96 -6.68
N VAL A 41 5.06 14.76 -7.74
CA VAL A 41 4.05 13.69 -7.80
C VAL A 41 4.70 12.31 -7.70
N ALA A 42 5.79 12.07 -8.44
CA ALA A 42 6.52 10.81 -8.37
C ALA A 42 7.06 10.53 -6.96
N LEU A 43 7.62 11.54 -6.29
CA LEU A 43 8.09 11.43 -4.90
C LEU A 43 6.95 11.08 -3.94
N LEU A 44 5.79 11.74 -4.06
CA LEU A 44 4.62 11.45 -3.23
C LEU A 44 4.11 10.02 -3.43
N LEU A 45 4.09 9.50 -4.66
CA LEU A 45 3.70 8.11 -4.92
C LEU A 45 4.69 7.12 -4.32
N ILE A 46 6.00 7.36 -4.48
CA ILE A 46 7.05 6.51 -3.91
C ILE A 46 6.92 6.47 -2.39
N LEU A 47 6.77 7.62 -1.74
CA LEU A 47 6.60 7.69 -0.29
C LEU A 47 5.28 7.03 0.16
N GLY A 48 4.19 7.24 -0.56
CA GLY A 48 2.90 6.60 -0.27
C GLY A 48 2.94 5.08 -0.34
N LEU A 49 3.78 4.51 -1.20
CA LEU A 49 3.98 3.06 -1.32
C LEU A 49 4.97 2.50 -0.29
N ILE A 50 6.05 3.25 0.02
CA ILE A 50 7.13 2.77 0.90
C ILE A 50 6.80 2.96 2.39
N LEU A 51 6.17 4.08 2.77
CA LEU A 51 5.90 4.39 4.19
C LEU A 51 5.06 3.32 4.91
N PRO A 52 4.01 2.72 4.30
CA PRO A 52 3.28 1.62 4.91
C PRO A 52 4.14 0.37 5.14
N MET A 53 5.11 0.11 4.24
CA MET A 53 6.05 -1.02 4.37
C MET A 53 6.99 -0.82 5.57
N LEU A 54 7.36 0.42 5.88
CA LEU A 54 8.15 0.79 7.05
C LEU A 54 7.32 0.79 8.34
N GLY A 55 6.03 1.16 8.26
CA GLY A 55 5.09 1.12 9.40
C GLY A 55 4.75 -0.30 9.87
N ASN A 56 4.95 -1.31 9.03
CA ASN A 56 4.72 -2.71 9.38
C ASN A 56 5.90 -3.36 10.14
N LEU A 57 6.98 -2.62 10.42
CA LEU A 57 8.12 -3.12 11.20
C LEU A 57 7.87 -3.18 12.72
N GLY A 58 6.73 -2.70 13.23
CA GLY A 58 6.55 -2.46 14.66
C GLY A 58 5.17 -2.72 15.27
N GLY A 59 4.25 -3.39 14.58
CA GLY A 59 3.01 -3.80 15.23
C GLY A 59 1.90 -4.14 14.26
N SER A 60 1.60 -5.43 14.17
CA SER A 60 0.23 -5.88 13.96
C SER A 60 -0.62 -5.23 15.06
N SER A 61 -1.14 -4.04 14.81
CA SER A 61 -2.22 -3.49 15.62
C SER A 61 -3.45 -4.32 15.29
N ASP A 62 -3.49 -5.50 15.91
CA ASP A 62 -4.61 -6.40 15.97
C ASP A 62 -5.72 -5.67 16.72
N LYS A 63 -6.33 -4.69 16.06
CA LYS A 63 -7.57 -4.08 16.52
C LYS A 63 -8.66 -5.07 16.17
N THR A 64 -8.68 -6.17 16.91
CA THR A 64 -9.78 -7.13 16.90
C THR A 64 -11.05 -6.34 17.22
N PRO A 65 -12.04 -6.33 16.33
CA PRO A 65 -13.28 -5.61 16.57
C PRO A 65 -13.98 -6.12 17.84
N ASN A 66 -14.42 -5.22 18.71
CA ASN A 66 -15.29 -5.57 19.83
C ASN A 66 -16.68 -5.92 19.29
N GLY A 67 -16.88 -7.19 18.97
CA GLY A 67 -18.17 -7.76 18.55
C GLY A 67 -18.81 -8.62 19.65
N PRO A 68 -20.07 -9.07 19.46
CA PRO A 68 -20.68 -10.05 20.34
C PRO A 68 -19.86 -11.35 20.33
N GLY A 69 -19.61 -11.92 21.50
CA GLY A 69 -18.82 -13.14 21.68
C GLY A 69 -17.81 -13.02 22.83
N LYS A 70 -17.18 -14.14 23.21
CA LYS A 70 -16.05 -14.15 24.14
C LYS A 70 -14.78 -14.30 23.31
N GLN A 71 -13.85 -13.37 23.46
CA GLN A 71 -12.51 -13.53 22.90
C GLN A 71 -11.79 -14.66 23.63
N ILE A 72 -11.16 -15.53 22.84
CA ILE A 72 -10.38 -16.66 23.32
C ILE A 72 -9.01 -16.51 22.66
N GLU A 73 -7.96 -16.81 23.43
CA GLU A 73 -6.59 -16.76 22.93
C GLU A 73 -6.40 -17.76 21.77
N SER A 74 -5.56 -17.39 20.80
CA SER A 74 -5.26 -18.24 19.65
C SER A 74 -4.41 -19.43 20.10
N ASP A 75 -4.75 -20.62 19.60
CA ASP A 75 -3.95 -21.85 19.76
C ASP A 75 -2.82 -21.95 18.73
N GLY A 76 -2.62 -20.92 17.89
CA GLY A 76 -1.58 -20.87 16.88
C GLY A 76 -2.05 -21.35 15.50
N ARG A 77 -1.08 -21.63 14.61
CA ARG A 77 -1.31 -21.96 13.19
C ARG A 77 -0.39 -23.07 12.69
N ASP A 78 0.01 -23.96 13.58
CA ASP A 78 1.02 -24.98 13.26
C ASP A 78 0.46 -26.05 12.33
N HIS A 79 1.21 -26.38 11.28
CA HIS A 79 0.90 -27.52 10.41
C HIS A 79 1.44 -28.82 11.00
N ILE A 80 0.62 -29.87 10.94
CA ILE A 80 0.98 -31.22 11.39
C ILE A 80 0.75 -32.25 10.26
N GLU A 81 1.42 -33.39 10.34
CA GLU A 81 1.20 -34.50 9.41
C GLU A 81 -0.10 -35.24 9.74
N GLU A 82 -0.70 -35.91 8.75
CA GLU A 82 -1.95 -36.65 8.95
C GLU A 82 -1.80 -37.74 10.02
N GLY A 83 -2.71 -37.75 11.00
CA GLY A 83 -2.66 -38.68 12.14
C GLY A 83 -1.65 -38.32 13.23
N SER A 84 -0.93 -37.19 13.14
CA SER A 84 -0.06 -36.72 14.22
C SER A 84 -0.85 -36.41 15.50
N GLU A 85 -0.29 -36.77 16.65
CA GLU A 85 -0.83 -36.35 17.94
C GLU A 85 -0.56 -34.85 18.19
N HIS A 86 -1.53 -34.19 18.80
CA HIS A 86 -1.39 -32.81 19.28
C HIS A 86 -2.20 -32.61 20.57
N PRO A 87 -1.92 -31.55 21.35
CA PRO A 87 -2.76 -31.18 22.48
C PRO A 87 -4.22 -30.93 22.05
N PRO A 88 -5.19 -31.17 22.94
CA PRO A 88 -6.60 -30.88 22.66
C PRO A 88 -6.84 -29.40 22.38
N TYR A 89 -7.77 -29.10 21.46
CA TYR A 89 -8.21 -27.74 21.19
C TYR A 89 -8.94 -27.13 22.41
N ARG A 90 -8.83 -25.80 22.57
CA ARG A 90 -9.51 -25.10 23.68
C ARG A 90 -11.02 -24.98 23.50
N THR A 91 -11.53 -25.15 22.28
CA THR A 91 -12.94 -24.95 21.92
C THR A 91 -13.47 -26.09 21.05
N VAL A 92 -14.79 -26.29 21.11
CA VAL A 92 -15.53 -27.22 20.24
C VAL A 92 -16.69 -26.45 19.61
N PRO A 93 -16.73 -26.25 18.28
CA PRO A 93 -15.68 -26.62 17.31
C PRO A 93 -14.37 -25.85 17.51
N ALA A 94 -13.25 -26.33 16.96
CA ALA A 94 -11.96 -25.69 17.10
C ALA A 94 -11.90 -24.39 16.31
N ALA A 95 -11.43 -23.30 16.93
CA ALA A 95 -11.30 -21.99 16.27
C ALA A 95 -9.89 -21.68 15.73
N SER A 96 -8.86 -22.39 16.19
CA SER A 96 -7.45 -22.22 15.80
C SER A 96 -6.62 -23.41 16.30
N GLY A 97 -5.32 -23.45 15.97
CA GLY A 97 -4.38 -24.47 16.47
C GLY A 97 -3.80 -25.37 15.38
N TRP A 98 -3.39 -26.57 15.77
CA TRP A 98 -2.80 -27.57 14.87
C TRP A 98 -3.77 -27.98 13.76
N HIS A 99 -3.29 -28.05 12.52
CA HIS A 99 -4.14 -28.43 11.38
C HIS A 99 -3.32 -28.97 10.21
N TYR A 100 -3.96 -29.63 9.25
CA TYR A 100 -3.23 -30.23 8.12
C TYR A 100 -2.85 -29.20 7.06
N PRO A 101 -1.67 -29.36 6.44
CA PRO A 101 -1.27 -28.55 5.29
C PRO A 101 -1.98 -29.02 4.00
N GLN A 102 -1.76 -28.26 2.92
CA GLN A 102 -2.09 -28.70 1.56
C GLN A 102 -1.36 -30.01 1.22
N PRO A 103 -1.99 -30.95 0.49
CA PRO A 103 -3.31 -30.88 -0.14
C PRO A 103 -4.46 -31.44 0.72
N LEU A 104 -4.21 -31.78 1.98
CA LEU A 104 -5.21 -32.45 2.84
C LEU A 104 -6.32 -31.49 3.33
N ALA A 105 -6.03 -30.20 3.35
CA ALA A 105 -6.94 -29.12 3.71
C ALA A 105 -6.65 -27.87 2.82
N PRO A 106 -7.61 -26.94 2.63
CA PRO A 106 -8.97 -26.92 3.17
C PRO A 106 -9.86 -27.99 2.55
N VAL A 107 -10.91 -28.36 3.26
CA VAL A 107 -11.94 -29.25 2.71
C VAL A 107 -12.86 -28.47 1.79
N SER A 108 -13.45 -29.14 0.80
CA SER A 108 -14.46 -28.53 -0.07
C SER A 108 -15.65 -28.02 0.74
N TRP A 109 -16.18 -26.87 0.34
CA TRP A 109 -17.35 -26.28 0.97
C TRP A 109 -18.60 -27.06 0.55
N GLY A 110 -19.56 -27.20 1.47
CA GLY A 110 -20.83 -27.89 1.20
C GLY A 110 -21.24 -28.84 2.30
N ILE A 111 -22.17 -29.73 1.97
CA ILE A 111 -22.68 -30.77 2.87
C ILE A 111 -21.88 -32.04 2.64
N HIS A 112 -21.36 -32.60 3.73
CA HIS A 112 -20.60 -33.85 3.73
C HIS A 112 -21.37 -34.94 4.43
N THR A 113 -21.32 -36.15 3.88
CA THR A 113 -21.94 -37.34 4.50
C THR A 113 -21.00 -38.01 5.51
N GLU A 114 -19.70 -37.73 5.41
CA GLU A 114 -18.67 -38.25 6.29
C GLU A 114 -18.26 -37.20 7.32
N TYR A 115 -17.82 -37.66 8.49
CA TYR A 115 -17.30 -36.79 9.52
C TYR A 115 -15.95 -36.21 9.08
N ILE A 116 -15.86 -34.89 9.02
CA ILE A 116 -14.60 -34.19 8.81
C ILE A 116 -13.99 -33.86 10.18
N PRO A 117 -12.75 -34.28 10.48
CA PRO A 117 -12.08 -33.95 11.73
C PRO A 117 -11.60 -32.49 11.76
N GLU A 118 -11.36 -31.94 12.95
CA GLU A 118 -11.08 -30.51 13.16
C GLU A 118 -9.82 -30.04 12.39
N GLU A 119 -8.78 -30.87 12.35
CA GLU A 119 -7.50 -30.61 11.68
C GLU A 119 -7.69 -30.34 10.18
N LYS A 120 -8.77 -30.84 9.58
CA LYS A 120 -9.14 -30.60 8.17
C LYS A 120 -10.00 -29.33 7.98
N ARG A 121 -10.76 -28.91 8.99
CA ARG A 121 -11.70 -27.77 8.92
C ARG A 121 -11.09 -26.43 9.27
N ILE A 122 -10.04 -26.38 10.08
CA ILE A 122 -9.48 -25.11 10.59
C ILE A 122 -9.04 -24.16 9.47
N HIS A 123 -8.59 -24.66 8.31
CA HIS A 123 -8.28 -23.82 7.14
C HIS A 123 -9.49 -23.15 6.49
N ASN A 124 -10.71 -23.56 6.83
CA ASN A 124 -11.95 -23.02 6.28
C ASN A 124 -12.56 -21.90 7.15
N LEU A 125 -12.02 -21.66 8.35
CA LEU A 125 -12.50 -20.68 9.32
C LEU A 125 -11.76 -19.34 9.18
#